data_AF-A0A212UHJ4-F1
#
_entry.id   AF-A0A212UHJ4-F1
#
_cell.length_a   1.000
_cell.length_b   1.000
_cell.length_c   1.000
_cell.angle_alpha   90.00
_cell.angle_beta   90.00
_cell.angle_gamma   90.00
#
_symmetry.space_group_name_H-M   'P 1'
#
loop_
_entity.id
_entity.type
_entity.pdbx_description
1 polymer ?
#
loop_
_entity_poly.entity_id
_entity_poly.type
_entity_poly.pdbx_seq_one_letter_code
_entity_poly.pdbx_strand_id
1 'polypeptide(L)'
;MDELIRAIINTHLFQVRALAKTKPKLLKQLTPTGQSPLELAKAKGHKRIETAIARAVDVHAYYSATELQQLLVDYIAEMSEEYYASGWNDSIECELWALLVGDDLEGDLQRRWTRHIDPEELVDLRFLVEHTQSWAMWNDNQQNAPDANKVLILELPDWLPIYTTWLAKHLNKQS
;
A
#
# COMPACT_ATOMS: atom_id res chain seq x y z
N MET A 1 -5.23 22.96 18.21
CA MET A 1 -4.97 21.60 17.67
C MET A 1 -4.07 21.75 16.47
N ASP A 2 -2.92 21.08 16.49
CA ASP A 2 -1.88 21.13 15.45
C ASP A 2 -2.46 20.78 14.07
N GLU A 3 -1.94 21.42 13.02
CA GLU A 3 -2.42 21.26 11.64
C GLU A 3 -2.26 19.83 11.10
N LEU A 4 -1.19 19.11 11.49
CA LEU A 4 -0.99 17.72 11.08
C LEU A 4 -2.00 16.80 11.76
N ILE A 5 -2.23 16.99 13.06
CA ILE A 5 -3.22 16.22 13.82
C ILE A 5 -4.62 16.40 13.24
N ARG A 6 -4.98 17.64 12.86
CA ARG A 6 -6.27 17.91 12.20
C ARG A 6 -6.38 17.20 10.85
N ALA A 7 -5.31 17.21 10.05
CA ALA A 7 -5.29 16.51 8.76
C ALA A 7 -5.45 14.99 8.92
N ILE A 8 -4.84 14.40 9.94
CA ILE A 8 -5.00 12.97 10.27
C ILE A 8 -6.45 12.65 10.66
N ILE A 9 -7.02 13.42 11.59
CA ILE A 9 -8.39 13.20 12.10
C ILE A 9 -9.44 13.31 10.99
N ASN A 10 -9.23 14.23 10.06
CA ASN A 10 -10.15 14.50 8.95
C ASN A 10 -9.79 13.73 7.67
N THR A 11 -8.93 12.71 7.74
CA THR A 11 -8.53 11.87 6.59
C THR A 11 -7.98 12.62 5.38
N HIS A 12 -7.33 13.78 5.58
CA HIS A 12 -6.77 14.58 4.50
C HIS A 12 -5.36 14.08 4.09
N LEU A 13 -5.29 12.93 3.40
CA LEU A 13 -4.03 12.29 3.01
C LEU A 13 -3.03 13.24 2.31
N PHE A 14 -3.49 14.01 1.32
CA PHE A 14 -2.64 14.98 0.61
C PHE A 14 -2.03 16.02 1.55
N GLN A 15 -2.84 16.52 2.49
CA GLN A 15 -2.38 17.48 3.49
C GLN A 15 -1.39 16.85 4.46
N VAL A 16 -1.60 15.59 4.88
CA VAL A 16 -0.65 14.85 5.72
C VAL A 16 0.70 14.72 5.00
N ARG A 17 0.72 14.25 3.75
CA ARG A 17 1.95 14.12 2.95
C ARG A 17 2.69 15.46 2.82
N ALA A 18 1.96 16.53 2.48
CA ALA A 18 2.53 17.86 2.35
C ALA A 18 3.13 18.37 3.67
N LEU A 19 2.44 18.20 4.79
CA LEU A 19 2.89 18.63 6.11
C LEU A 19 4.08 17.81 6.62
N ALA A 20 4.08 16.49 6.44
CA ALA A 20 5.19 15.62 6.81
C ALA A 20 6.48 16.03 6.08
N LYS A 21 6.38 16.37 4.78
CA LYS A 21 7.52 16.81 3.97
C LYS A 21 8.00 18.23 4.30
N THR A 22 7.08 19.18 4.44
CA THR A 22 7.43 20.61 4.56
C THR A 22 7.65 21.07 6.01
N LYS A 23 7.07 20.35 6.98
CA LYS A 23 7.12 20.69 8.41
C LYS A 23 7.38 19.44 9.25
N PRO A 24 8.53 18.76 9.09
CA PRO A 24 8.83 17.49 9.77
C PRO A 24 8.81 17.59 11.31
N LYS A 25 9.03 18.79 11.87
CA LYS A 25 8.89 19.04 13.32
C LYS A 25 7.50 18.72 13.88
N LEU A 26 6.45 18.74 13.04
CA LEU A 26 5.09 18.37 13.46
C LEU A 26 4.97 16.88 13.78
N LEU A 27 5.81 16.02 13.19
CA LEU A 27 5.82 14.56 13.42
C LEU A 27 6.17 14.18 14.86
N LYS A 28 6.77 15.10 15.62
CA LYS A 28 7.16 14.90 17.02
C LYS A 28 6.17 15.53 18.01
N GLN A 29 5.13 16.22 17.51
CA GLN A 29 4.17 16.87 18.38
C GLN A 29 3.10 15.90 18.85
N LEU A 30 2.96 15.81 20.17
CA LEU A 30 1.97 14.92 20.78
C LEU A 30 0.58 15.55 20.73
N THR A 31 -0.44 14.70 20.60
CA THR A 31 -1.83 15.05 20.81
C THR A 31 -2.06 15.43 22.28
N PRO A 32 -3.22 16.03 22.63
CA PRO A 32 -3.61 16.24 24.03
C PRO A 32 -3.68 14.94 24.86
N THR A 33 -3.86 13.79 24.21
CA THR A 33 -3.85 12.45 24.84
C THR A 33 -2.46 11.83 24.93
N GLY A 34 -1.41 12.54 24.52
CA GLY A 34 -0.02 12.08 24.58
C GLY A 34 0.41 11.18 23.43
N GLN A 35 -0.41 11.02 22.39
CA GLN A 35 -0.08 10.19 21.22
C GLN A 35 0.76 10.99 20.21
N SER A 36 1.76 10.36 19.63
CA SER A 36 2.41 10.87 18.43
C SER A 36 1.46 10.85 17.23
N PRO A 37 1.76 11.61 16.15
CA PRO A 37 0.98 11.57 14.92
C PRO A 37 0.87 10.17 14.30
N LEU A 38 1.94 9.36 14.39
CA LEU A 38 1.93 7.98 13.89
C LEU A 38 1.00 7.09 14.72
N GLU A 39 1.07 7.16 16.05
CA GLU A 39 0.17 6.41 16.93
C GLU A 39 -1.29 6.81 16.72
N LEU A 40 -1.55 8.10 16.48
CA LEU A 40 -2.89 8.58 16.13
C LEU A 40 -3.37 7.98 14.80
N ALA A 41 -2.52 7.94 13.77
CA ALA A 41 -2.86 7.35 12.49
C ALA A 41 -3.17 5.85 12.61
N LYS A 42 -2.34 5.10 13.36
CA LYS A 42 -2.57 3.68 13.70
C LYS A 42 -3.92 3.50 14.40
N ALA A 43 -4.21 4.31 15.42
CA ALA A 43 -5.46 4.24 16.19
C ALA A 43 -6.71 4.58 15.36
N LYS A 44 -6.56 5.35 14.28
CA LYS A 44 -7.64 5.69 13.35
C LYS A 44 -7.85 4.64 12.26
N GLY A 45 -6.88 3.74 12.05
CA GLY A 45 -6.97 2.69 11.04
C GLY A 45 -6.89 3.21 9.60
N HIS A 46 -6.28 4.38 9.36
CA HIS A 46 -6.13 4.94 8.02
C HIS A 46 -4.77 4.56 7.43
N LYS A 47 -4.69 3.45 6.70
CA LYS A 47 -3.40 2.80 6.39
C LYS A 47 -2.55 3.59 5.43
N ARG A 48 -3.17 4.33 4.50
CA ARG A 48 -2.45 5.29 3.66
C ARG A 48 -1.87 6.47 4.42
N ILE A 49 -2.58 6.99 5.42
CA ILE A 49 -2.08 8.08 6.27
C ILE A 49 -0.99 7.56 7.21
N GLU A 50 -1.19 6.37 7.78
CA GLU A 50 -0.21 5.65 8.58
C GLU A 50 1.10 5.49 7.80
N THR A 51 1.03 4.99 6.56
CA THR A 51 2.19 4.79 5.68
C THR A 51 2.87 6.10 5.29
N ALA A 52 2.09 7.14 4.94
CA ALA A 52 2.64 8.45 4.62
C ALA A 52 3.45 9.06 5.79
N ILE A 53 3.00 8.83 7.02
CA ILE A 53 3.72 9.25 8.23
C ILE A 53 4.92 8.34 8.51
N ALA A 54 4.75 7.02 8.38
CA ALA A 54 5.81 6.02 8.58
C ALA A 54 7.03 6.29 7.69
N ARG A 55 6.80 6.67 6.42
CA ARG A 55 7.85 7.06 5.46
C ARG A 55 8.64 8.30 5.88
N ALA A 56 8.06 9.16 6.71
CA ALA A 56 8.67 10.40 7.16
C ALA A 56 9.40 10.28 8.52
N VAL A 57 9.42 9.08 9.11
CA VAL A 57 10.05 8.81 10.41
C VAL A 57 10.97 7.58 10.32
N ASP A 58 11.72 7.31 11.40
CA ASP A 58 12.45 6.04 11.52
C ASP A 58 11.47 4.90 11.77
N VAL A 59 11.05 4.23 10.70
CA VAL A 59 10.01 3.20 10.72
C VAL A 59 10.35 2.03 11.65
N HIS A 60 11.62 1.67 11.76
CA HIS A 60 12.07 0.55 12.59
C HIS A 60 11.97 0.84 14.10
N ALA A 61 11.83 2.12 14.49
CA ALA A 61 11.55 2.47 15.87
C ALA A 61 10.08 2.20 16.28
N TYR A 62 9.17 2.02 15.30
CA TYR A 62 7.72 1.94 15.54
C TYR A 62 7.06 0.65 15.02
N TYR A 63 7.76 -0.11 14.19
CA TYR A 63 7.25 -1.34 13.59
C TYR A 63 8.27 -2.47 13.65
N SER A 64 7.78 -3.65 14.00
CA SER A 64 8.42 -4.92 13.66
C SER A 64 8.28 -5.24 12.16
N ALA A 65 9.09 -6.18 11.67
CA ALA A 65 8.99 -6.64 10.27
C ALA A 65 7.58 -7.16 9.93
N THR A 66 6.97 -7.93 10.83
CA THR A 66 5.62 -8.47 10.65
C THR A 66 4.56 -7.37 10.63
N GLU A 67 4.68 -6.34 11.45
CA GLU A 67 3.74 -5.21 11.40
C GLU A 67 3.88 -4.41 10.09
N LEU A 68 5.09 -4.28 9.53
CA LEU A 68 5.26 -3.66 8.21
C LEU A 68 4.70 -4.50 7.07
N GLN A 69 4.85 -5.82 7.14
CA GLN A 69 4.22 -6.72 6.18
C GLN A 69 2.71 -6.62 6.24
N GLN A 70 2.12 -6.53 7.45
CA GLN A 70 0.70 -6.30 7.60
C GLN A 70 0.27 -4.92 7.07
N LEU A 71 1.06 -3.87 7.32
CA LEU A 71 0.79 -2.55 6.76
C LEU A 71 0.79 -2.56 5.22
N LEU A 72 1.69 -3.33 4.59
CA LEU A 72 1.70 -3.55 3.14
C LEU A 72 0.40 -4.20 2.65
N VAL A 73 -0.01 -5.29 3.30
CA VAL A 73 -1.26 -5.99 2.97
C VAL A 73 -2.46 -5.04 3.08
N ASP A 74 -2.56 -4.33 4.21
CA ASP A 74 -3.67 -3.41 4.46
C ASP A 74 -3.67 -2.23 3.48
N TYR A 75 -2.50 -1.69 3.11
CA TYR A 75 -2.37 -0.60 2.15
C TYR A 75 -2.87 -1.03 0.76
N ILE A 76 -2.43 -2.19 0.28
CA ILE A 76 -2.88 -2.75 -1.01
C ILE A 76 -4.38 -3.05 -0.97
N ALA A 77 -4.91 -3.58 0.14
CA ALA A 77 -6.33 -3.81 0.29
C ALA A 77 -7.14 -2.49 0.23
N GLU A 78 -6.71 -1.43 0.93
CA GLU A 78 -7.33 -0.10 0.82
C GLU A 78 -7.24 0.46 -0.61
N MET A 79 -6.15 0.21 -1.35
CA MET A 79 -6.08 0.55 -2.77
C MET A 79 -7.13 -0.22 -3.56
N SER A 80 -7.17 -1.54 -3.45
CA SER A 80 -8.11 -2.41 -4.16
C SER A 80 -9.56 -1.90 -4.07
N GLU A 81 -10.03 -1.62 -2.85
CA GLU A 81 -11.41 -1.17 -2.61
C GLU A 81 -11.72 0.19 -3.26
N GLU A 82 -10.73 1.08 -3.40
CA GLU A 82 -10.94 2.38 -4.02
C GLU A 82 -10.90 2.34 -5.55
N TYR A 83 -9.99 1.56 -6.13
CA TYR A 83 -9.81 1.51 -7.59
C TYR A 83 -10.77 0.55 -8.29
N TYR A 84 -11.32 -0.44 -7.58
CA TYR A 84 -12.22 -1.44 -8.14
C TYR A 84 -13.59 -1.36 -7.44
N ALA A 85 -14.52 -0.59 -8.02
CA ALA A 85 -15.89 -0.42 -7.51
C ALA A 85 -16.75 -1.70 -7.48
N SER A 86 -16.18 -2.83 -7.89
CA SER A 86 -16.73 -4.18 -7.80
C SER A 86 -15.61 -5.06 -7.25
N GLY A 87 -15.82 -5.70 -6.10
CA GLY A 87 -14.78 -6.37 -5.33
C GLY A 87 -13.79 -7.25 -6.12
N TRP A 88 -12.60 -7.41 -5.53
CA TRP A 88 -11.53 -8.33 -5.89
C TRP A 88 -11.40 -8.63 -7.39
N ASN A 89 -10.65 -7.79 -8.11
CA ASN A 89 -10.18 -8.11 -9.46
C ASN A 89 -9.03 -9.12 -9.35
N ASP A 90 -9.16 -10.24 -10.09
CA ASP A 90 -8.09 -11.22 -10.26
C ASP A 90 -6.78 -10.50 -10.61
N SER A 91 -5.70 -10.81 -9.88
CA SER A 91 -4.33 -10.31 -10.15
C SER A 91 -4.01 -8.84 -9.83
N ILE A 92 -4.76 -8.16 -8.95
CA ILE A 92 -4.41 -6.78 -8.53
C ILE A 92 -2.96 -6.67 -8.03
N GLU A 93 -2.46 -7.67 -7.31
CA GLU A 93 -1.10 -7.74 -6.83
C GLU A 93 -0.06 -7.70 -7.96
N CYS A 94 -0.39 -8.28 -9.13
CA CYS A 94 0.48 -8.25 -10.30
C CYS A 94 0.39 -6.91 -11.03
N GLU A 95 -0.82 -6.35 -11.18
CA GLU A 95 -1.02 -5.04 -11.82
C GLU A 95 -0.32 -3.92 -11.04
N LEU A 96 -0.46 -3.91 -9.72
CA LEU A 96 0.24 -2.96 -8.84
C LEU A 96 1.75 -3.12 -8.90
N TRP A 97 2.24 -4.37 -8.92
CA TRP A 97 3.67 -4.63 -9.04
C TRP A 97 4.24 -4.12 -10.37
N ALA A 98 3.55 -4.35 -11.48
CA ALA A 98 3.97 -3.87 -12.78
C ALA A 98 4.08 -2.34 -12.82
N LEU A 99 3.09 -1.63 -12.27
CA LEU A 99 3.12 -0.18 -12.13
C LEU A 99 4.27 0.29 -11.23
N LEU A 100 4.57 -0.46 -10.16
CA LEU A 100 5.68 -0.17 -9.25
C LEU A 100 7.04 -0.30 -9.94
N VAL A 101 7.25 -1.30 -10.80
CA VAL A 101 8.52 -1.50 -11.53
C VAL A 101 8.61 -0.72 -12.84
N GLY A 102 7.52 -0.08 -13.26
CA GLY A 102 7.45 0.71 -14.49
C GLY A 102 7.31 -0.15 -15.75
N ASP A 103 6.78 -1.36 -15.62
CA ASP A 103 6.44 -2.19 -16.76
C ASP A 103 5.26 -1.57 -17.49
N ASP A 104 5.43 -1.39 -18.80
CA ASP A 104 4.42 -0.80 -19.67
C ASP A 104 3.34 -1.84 -19.98
N LEU A 105 2.22 -1.72 -19.25
CA LEU A 105 1.01 -2.51 -19.47
C LEU A 105 -0.05 -1.73 -20.26
N GLU A 106 0.35 -0.70 -21.03
CA GLU A 106 -0.59 0.12 -21.80
C GLU A 106 -1.56 -0.73 -22.64
N GLY A 107 -2.82 -0.30 -22.66
CA GLY A 107 -3.89 -0.93 -23.45
C GLY A 107 -5.08 -1.39 -22.61
N ASP A 108 -4.98 -2.55 -21.96
CA ASP A 108 -6.16 -3.28 -21.45
C ASP A 108 -6.27 -3.39 -19.92
N LEU A 109 -5.16 -3.29 -19.17
CA LEU A 109 -5.18 -3.48 -17.70
C LEU A 109 -5.61 -2.20 -16.95
N GLN A 110 -5.12 -1.02 -17.36
CA GLN A 110 -5.56 0.26 -16.79
C GLN A 110 -7.04 0.57 -17.08
N ARG A 111 -7.69 -0.07 -18.08
CA ARG A 111 -9.11 0.15 -18.39
C ARG A 111 -10.06 -0.27 -17.27
N ARG A 112 -9.59 -1.09 -16.32
CA ARG A 112 -10.39 -1.59 -15.19
C ARG A 112 -10.36 -0.69 -13.96
N TRP A 113 -9.48 0.32 -13.96
CA TRP A 113 -9.26 1.19 -12.82
C TRP A 113 -10.25 2.36 -12.88
N THR A 114 -10.93 2.64 -11.78
CA THR A 114 -11.85 3.79 -11.70
C THR A 114 -11.13 5.13 -11.75
N ARG A 115 -9.84 5.15 -11.41
CA ARG A 115 -8.94 6.32 -11.50
C ARG A 115 -7.48 5.90 -11.69
N HIS A 116 -6.64 6.83 -12.10
CA HIS A 116 -5.18 6.64 -12.09
C HIS A 116 -4.62 6.60 -10.66
N ILE A 117 -3.56 5.80 -10.46
CA ILE A 117 -2.78 5.82 -9.22
C ILE A 117 -2.03 7.16 -9.10
N ASP A 118 -2.08 7.78 -7.92
CA ASP A 118 -1.25 8.93 -7.57
C ASP A 118 0.22 8.47 -7.47
N PRO A 119 1.18 9.15 -8.11
CA PRO A 119 2.60 8.86 -7.95
C PRO A 119 3.07 8.71 -6.49
N GLU A 120 2.49 9.47 -5.55
CA GLU A 120 2.83 9.31 -4.12
C GLU A 120 2.34 7.98 -3.53
N GLU A 121 1.30 7.36 -4.08
CA GLU A 121 0.86 6.00 -3.68
C GLU A 121 1.87 4.94 -4.14
N LEU A 122 2.47 5.10 -5.33
CA LEU A 122 3.57 4.23 -5.78
C LEU A 122 4.83 4.42 -4.93
N VAL A 123 5.10 5.63 -4.46
CA VAL A 123 6.23 5.90 -3.54
C VAL A 123 6.01 5.21 -2.19
N ASP A 124 4.78 5.25 -1.67
CA ASP A 124 4.42 4.57 -0.42
C ASP A 124 4.54 3.03 -0.57
N LEU A 125 4.06 2.45 -1.67
CA LEU A 125 4.26 1.03 -1.98
C LEU A 125 5.74 0.66 -2.08
N ARG A 126 6.54 1.45 -2.80
CA ARG A 126 7.99 1.22 -2.90
C ARG A 126 8.64 1.20 -1.53
N PHE A 127 8.31 2.19 -0.69
CA PHE A 127 8.79 2.26 0.68
C PHE A 127 8.46 0.98 1.47
N LEU A 128 7.22 0.49 1.41
CA LEU A 128 6.82 -0.73 2.11
C LEU A 128 7.54 -1.97 1.58
N VAL A 129 7.72 -2.11 0.27
CA VAL A 129 8.46 -3.23 -0.33
C VAL A 129 9.92 -3.22 0.09
N GLU A 130 10.57 -2.08 0.05
CA GLU A 130 11.99 -1.95 0.41
C GLU A 130 12.23 -2.35 1.87
N HIS A 131 11.30 -2.01 2.78
CA HIS A 131 11.45 -2.30 4.21
C HIS A 131 10.95 -3.69 4.63
N THR A 132 10.13 -4.35 3.80
CA THR A 132 9.63 -5.70 4.08
C THR A 132 10.33 -6.79 3.27
N GLN A 133 10.96 -6.44 2.15
CA GLN A 133 11.48 -7.40 1.16
C GLN A 133 10.43 -8.46 0.79
N SER A 134 9.16 -8.06 0.77
CA SER A 134 8.01 -8.94 0.55
C SER A 134 6.94 -8.28 -0.32
N TRP A 135 6.02 -9.09 -0.82
CA TRP A 135 4.82 -8.65 -1.52
C TRP A 135 3.59 -9.41 -1.01
N ALA A 136 2.42 -8.77 -1.12
CA ALA A 136 1.15 -9.38 -0.76
C ALA A 136 0.55 -10.06 -2.00
N MET A 137 0.14 -11.31 -1.85
CA MET A 137 -0.53 -12.09 -2.90
C MET A 137 -1.84 -12.65 -2.35
N TRP A 138 -2.92 -12.44 -3.10
CA TRP A 138 -4.21 -13.02 -2.78
C TRP A 138 -4.36 -14.37 -3.49
N ASN A 139 -4.88 -15.36 -2.75
CA ASN A 139 -4.97 -16.73 -3.25
C ASN A 139 -6.31 -16.98 -3.94
N ASP A 140 -6.43 -16.50 -5.18
CA ASP A 140 -7.67 -16.63 -5.96
C ASP A 140 -7.97 -18.09 -6.36
N ASN A 141 -6.98 -18.99 -6.26
CA ASN A 141 -7.05 -20.38 -6.76
C ASN A 141 -7.66 -21.38 -5.77
N GLN A 142 -8.03 -20.96 -4.56
CA GLN A 142 -8.47 -21.87 -3.50
C GLN A 142 -9.85 -21.57 -2.94
N GLN A 143 -10.84 -21.23 -3.78
CA GLN A 143 -12.23 -20.96 -3.37
C GLN A 143 -12.88 -22.00 -2.44
N ASN A 144 -12.37 -23.25 -2.43
CA ASN A 144 -12.89 -24.35 -1.60
C ASN A 144 -11.97 -24.74 -0.42
N ALA A 145 -10.85 -24.04 -0.19
CA ALA A 145 -10.01 -24.26 0.97
C ALA A 145 -10.51 -23.41 2.15
N PRO A 146 -10.32 -23.86 3.41
CA PRO A 146 -10.63 -23.05 4.59
C PRO A 146 -9.87 -21.71 4.62
N ASP A 147 -8.80 -21.60 3.83
CA ASP A 147 -7.90 -20.45 3.76
C ASP A 147 -8.06 -19.65 2.45
N ALA A 148 -9.14 -19.87 1.69
CA ALA A 148 -9.40 -19.24 0.38
C ALA A 148 -9.22 -17.71 0.38
N ASN A 149 -9.54 -17.06 1.50
CA ASN A 149 -9.50 -15.60 1.63
C ASN A 149 -8.22 -15.10 2.31
N LYS A 150 -7.22 -15.96 2.53
CA LYS A 150 -6.01 -15.60 3.25
C LYS A 150 -5.00 -14.96 2.30
N VAL A 151 -4.54 -13.77 2.68
CA VAL A 151 -3.43 -13.09 2.00
C VAL A 151 -2.13 -13.80 2.33
N LEU A 152 -1.37 -14.15 1.30
CA LEU A 152 -0.01 -14.66 1.42
C LEU A 152 0.96 -13.48 1.38
N ILE A 153 1.92 -13.47 2.30
CA ILE A 153 3.06 -12.56 2.26
C ILE A 153 4.22 -13.38 1.72
N LEU A 154 4.68 -13.04 0.51
CA LEU A 154 5.76 -13.74 -0.18
C LEU A 154 7.02 -12.88 -0.14
N GLU A 155 8.16 -13.47 0.16
CA GLU A 155 9.44 -12.79 -0.02
C GLU A 155 9.65 -12.48 -1.52
N LEU A 156 10.36 -11.40 -1.84
CA LEU A 156 10.58 -11.01 -3.23
C LEU A 156 11.15 -12.12 -4.13
N PRO A 157 12.11 -12.96 -3.69
CA PRO A 157 12.60 -14.07 -4.51
C PRO A 157 11.51 -15.07 -4.92
N ASP A 158 10.48 -15.26 -4.09
CA ASP A 158 9.36 -16.17 -4.36
C ASP A 158 8.25 -15.49 -5.18
N TRP A 159 8.06 -14.19 -4.99
CA TRP A 159 7.10 -13.37 -5.74
C TRP A 159 7.50 -13.20 -7.21
N LEU A 160 8.78 -12.91 -7.49
CA LEU A 160 9.25 -12.54 -8.84
C LEU A 160 8.96 -13.61 -9.92
N PRO A 161 9.14 -14.93 -9.68
CA PRO A 161 8.74 -15.95 -10.64
C PRO A 161 7.24 -15.98 -10.94
N ILE A 162 6.39 -15.71 -9.94
CA ILE A 162 4.93 -15.65 -10.08
C ILE A 162 4.57 -14.47 -10.97
N TYR A 163 5.09 -13.29 -10.66
CA TYR A 163 4.89 -12.09 -11.47
C TYR A 163 5.36 -12.27 -12.92
N THR A 164 6.57 -12.83 -13.12
CA THR A 164 7.13 -13.06 -14.46
C THR A 164 6.24 -14.01 -15.29
N THR A 165 5.71 -15.05 -14.65
CA THR A 165 4.77 -15.99 -15.28
C THR A 165 3.46 -15.29 -15.65
N TRP A 166 2.96 -14.43 -14.78
CA TRP A 166 1.77 -13.62 -15.05
C TRP A 166 2.01 -12.65 -16.21
N LEU A 167 3.13 -11.93 -16.20
CA LEU A 167 3.50 -10.94 -17.22
C LEU A 167 3.61 -11.58 -18.61
N ALA A 168 4.29 -12.73 -18.72
CA ALA A 168 4.42 -13.48 -19.96
C ALA A 168 3.05 -13.90 -20.56
N LYS A 169 2.08 -14.25 -19.72
CA LYS A 169 0.71 -14.59 -20.17
C LYS A 169 -0.07 -13.38 -20.70
N HIS A 170 0.24 -12.18 -20.24
CA HIS A 170 -0.48 -10.96 -20.60
C HIS A 170 0.14 -10.25 -21.79
N LEU A 171 1.47 -10.31 -21.96
CA LEU A 171 2.15 -9.83 -23.16
C LEU A 171 1.81 -10.66 -24.41
N ASN A 172 1.72 -11.99 -24.28
CA ASN A 172 1.39 -12.88 -25.41
C ASN A 172 -0.08 -12.79 -25.88
N LYS A 173 -0.95 -12.09 -25.15
CA LYS A 173 -2.36 -11.87 -25.56
C LYS A 173 -2.54 -10.62 -26.42
N GLN A 174 -1.50 -9.80 -26.58
CA GLN A 174 -1.52 -8.56 -27.37
C GLN A 174 -0.93 -8.75 -28.79
N SER A 175 -0.43 -9.94 -29.12
CA SER A 175 0.13 -10.34 -30.43
C SER A 175 -0.80 -11.26 -31.20
#